data_AF-A0A429MK73-F1
#
_entry.id   AF-A0A429MK73-F1
#
_cell.length_a   1.000
_cell.length_b   1.000
_cell.length_c   1.000
_cell.angle_alpha   90.00
_cell.angle_beta   90.00
_cell.angle_gamma   90.00
#
_symmetry.space_group_name_H-M   'P 1'
#
loop_
_entity.id
_entity.type
_entity.pdbx_description
1 polymer ?
#
loop_
_entity_poly.entity_id
_entity_poly.type
_entity_poly.pdbx_seq_one_letter_code
_entity_poly.pdbx_strand_id
1 'polypeptide(L)' 'MTTNNTQIQAVVFDWAGTTVDFGSRAPILAFMALFKDNKVEITVEEARA' A
#
# COMPACT_ATOMS: atom_id res chain seq x y z
N MET A 1 15.60 -38.41 -18.00
CA MET A 1 15.28 -37.68 -16.76
C MET A 1 15.25 -36.20 -17.08
N THR A 2 14.10 -35.55 -17.09
CA THR A 2 13.98 -34.10 -17.30
C THR A 2 13.97 -33.42 -15.94
N THR A 3 15.03 -32.65 -15.64
CA THR A 3 15.08 -31.81 -14.44
C THR A 3 14.21 -30.58 -14.68
N ASN A 4 13.01 -30.57 -14.10
CA ASN A 4 12.18 -29.37 -14.06
C ASN A 4 12.88 -28.33 -13.17
N ASN A 5 13.60 -27.41 -13.78
CA ASN A 5 14.32 -26.34 -13.09
C ASN A 5 13.36 -25.18 -12.80
N THR A 6 12.63 -25.29 -11.68
CA THR A 6 11.66 -24.28 -11.24
C THR A 6 12.38 -23.10 -10.56
N GLN A 7 13.21 -22.36 -11.29
CA GLN A 7 13.80 -21.12 -10.78
C GLN A 7 12.78 -19.99 -10.81
N ILE A 8 12.78 -19.15 -9.77
CA ILE A 8 12.01 -17.90 -9.76
C ILE A 8 12.49 -17.02 -10.91
N GLN A 9 11.57 -16.67 -11.82
CA GLN A 9 11.90 -15.91 -13.02
C GLN A 9 11.79 -14.39 -12.81
N ALA A 10 10.94 -13.96 -11.88
CA ALA A 10 10.71 -12.57 -11.57
C ALA A 10 10.05 -12.40 -10.20
N VAL A 11 10.18 -11.19 -9.64
CA VAL A 11 9.39 -10.72 -8.51
C VAL A 11 8.83 -9.36 -8.87
N VAL A 12 7.52 -9.18 -8.71
CA VAL A 12 6.85 -7.90 -8.92
C VAL A 12 6.52 -7.33 -7.55
N PHE A 13 6.91 -6.08 -7.33
CA PHE A 13 6.67 -5.38 -6.08
C PHE A 13 5.64 -4.28 -6.27
N ASP A 14 4.79 -4.13 -5.26
CA ASP A 14 4.01 -2.92 -5.06
C ASP A 14 4.93 -1.78 -4.54
N TRP A 15 4.39 -0.56 -4.49
CA TRP A 15 5.12 0.62 -4.04
C TRP A 15 4.94 0.88 -2.55
N ALA A 16 3.81 1.47 -2.16
CA ALA A 16 3.58 1.98 -0.82
C ALA A 16 3.40 0.86 0.20
N GLY A 17 4.27 0.81 1.20
CA GLY A 17 4.32 -0.27 2.19
C GLY A 17 5.11 -1.50 1.75
N THR A 18 5.62 -1.55 0.51
CA THR A 18 6.41 -2.68 -0.01
C THR A 18 7.85 -2.26 -0.36
N THR A 19 8.03 -1.27 -1.25
CA THR A 19 9.35 -0.76 -1.65
C THR A 19 9.62 0.65 -1.13
N VAL A 20 8.56 1.43 -0.91
CA VAL A 20 8.61 2.80 -0.42
C VAL A 20 7.48 3.06 0.59
N ASP A 21 7.46 4.21 1.23
CA ASP A 21 6.39 4.64 2.17
C ASP A 21 6.08 3.60 3.27
N PHE A 22 6.98 3.50 4.26
CA PHE A 22 6.82 2.58 5.37
C PHE A 22 5.47 2.76 6.08
N GLY A 23 4.68 1.70 6.11
CA GLY A 23 3.34 1.68 6.71
C GLY A 23 2.23 2.26 5.83
N SER A 24 2.50 2.50 4.54
CA SER A 24 1.57 3.05 3.54
C SER A 24 0.84 4.29 4.07
N ARG A 25 1.62 5.29 4.50
CA ARG A 25 1.12 6.46 5.23
C ARG A 25 0.68 7.57 4.30
N ALA A 26 1.27 7.68 3.11
CA ALA A 26 0.92 8.74 2.17
C ALA A 26 -0.56 8.67 1.74
N PRO A 27 -1.12 7.49 1.38
CA PRO A 27 -2.55 7.39 1.05
C PRO A 27 -3.46 7.76 2.22
N ILE A 28 -3.10 7.34 3.44
CA ILE A 28 -3.88 7.64 4.66
C ILE A 28 -3.96 9.14 4.90
N LEU A 29 -2.83 9.84 4.83
CA LEU A 29 -2.81 11.30 5.01
C LEU A 29 -3.59 12.01 3.91
N ALA A 30 -3.54 11.51 2.67
CA ALA A 30 -4.31 12.05 1.57
C ALA A 30 -5.83 11.91 1.79
N PHE A 31 -6.29 10.73 2.26
CA PHE A 31 -7.69 10.53 2.61
C PHE A 31 -8.13 11.42 3.77
N MET A 32 -7.36 11.45 4.86
CA MET A 32 -7.69 12.31 6.00
C MET A 32 -7.80 13.79 5.60
N ALA A 33 -6.91 14.27 4.74
CA ALA A 33 -6.97 15.64 4.22
C ALA A 33 -8.23 15.87 3.36
N LEU A 34 -8.52 14.97 2.42
CA LEU A 34 -9.71 15.05 1.56
C LEU A 34 -11.00 15.10 2.37
N PHE A 35 -11.15 14.23 3.37
CA PHE A 35 -12.34 14.15 4.19
C PHE A 35 -12.47 15.38 5.10
N LYS A 36 -11.35 15.84 5.68
CA LYS A 36 -11.31 17.09 6.45
C LYS A 36 -11.77 18.30 5.63
N ASP A 37 -11.34 18.42 4.37
CA ASP A 37 -11.74 19.51 3.48
C ASP A 37 -13.25 19.49 3.18
N ASN A 38 -13.87 18.30 3.25
CA ASN A 38 -15.32 18.11 3.11
C ASN A 38 -16.08 18.15 4.45
N LYS A 39 -15.42 18.59 5.53
CA LYS A 39 -15.99 18.69 6.89
C LYS A 39 -16.46 17.35 7.47
N VAL A 40 -15.82 16.26 7.05
CA VAL A 40 -16.03 14.92 7.61
C VAL A 40 -14.70 14.49 8.21
N GLU A 41 -14.61 14.42 9.53
CA GLU A 41 -13.38 13.97 10.19
C GLU A 41 -13.37 12.45 10.27
N ILE A 42 -12.27 11.82 9.83
CA ILE A 42 -12.10 10.36 9.87
C ILE A 42 -10.85 10.00 10.67
N THR A 43 -10.91 8.83 11.30
CA THR A 43 -9.79 8.22 12.04
C THR A 43 -8.78 7.58 11.09
N VAL A 44 -7.59 7.26 11.61
CA VAL A 44 -6.57 6.54 10.84
C VAL A 44 -7.05 5.13 10.49
N GLU A 45 -7.80 4.50 11.39
CA GLU A 45 -8.39 3.18 11.21
C GLU A 45 -9.41 3.19 10.06
N GLU A 46 -10.28 4.20 10.00
CA GLU A 46 -11.21 4.40 8.88
C GLU A 46 -10.49 4.69 7.56
N ALA A 47 -9.41 5.48 7.59
CA ALA A 47 -8.59 5.76 6.41
C ALA A 47 -7.75 4.56 5.93
N ARG A 48 -7.65 3.48 6.73
CA ARG A 48 -6.93 2.23 6.40
C ARG A 48 -7.83 1.09 5.93
N ALA A 49 -9.13 1.15 6.24
CA ALA A 49 -10.12 0.12 5.92
C ALA A 49 -10.44 0.08 4.43
#